data_AF-A0A944R5Y1-F1
#
_entry.id   AF-A0A944R5Y1-F1
#
_cell.length_a   1.000
_cell.length_b   1.000
_cell.length_c   1.000
_cell.angle_alpha   90.00
_cell.angle_beta   90.00
_cell.angle_gamma   90.00
#
_symmetry.space_group_name_H-M   'P 1'
#
loop_
_entity.id
_entity.type
_entity.pdbx_description
1 polymer ?
#
loop_
_entity_poly.entity_id
_entity_poly.type
_entity_poly.pdbx_seq_one_letter_code
_entity_poly.pdbx_strand_id
1 'polypeptide(L)'
;MTTTLQFRKHRVFYLLGVAFFVLSSGLLQADPIRREPKPLKPATHGIGRLVREFSFSDINGKPHTLHSEQNKQFTAFCFTSTSCPLSRKYLPTLAKLSTEAPAHVQYVLVNPIQSDNKENMRAAAQQAHDAIYVHDADGKLSQYLQAQTTTDVIVVDARRTVVYHGAIDDQYGFGYARAEPKQHFLEDAIQSLLEGQRPSIAATDAPGCDLSYEAVKDTAVMATYHGEISRILQRNCIECHRKGGIGPFPLDTYEDVVAHAGMIQTVVTNKTMPPWFAEESKSSKTSTTNHQHIWGNDRSLTADDRNDLLAWVQSDHPLGNLADAPKPMTFPTDWQIGKPDRVWEFSEPIPVQATGVMPYQYITIDTTLDESKWVQAIEIQPSSPEVVHHVIITLQIPGQGKKSAAEREEDGLWAGYVPGQSVWKY
;
A
#
# COMPACT_ATOMS: atom_id res chain seq x y z
N MET A 1 53.28 69.59 32.82
CA MET A 1 54.12 69.22 31.66
C MET A 1 54.20 67.70 31.71
N THR A 2 53.67 66.89 30.80
CA THR A 2 53.35 67.04 29.37
C THR A 2 52.32 65.96 29.00
N THR A 3 51.47 66.25 28.03
CA THR A 3 50.33 65.45 27.53
C THR A 3 50.75 64.19 26.75
N THR A 4 49.97 63.13 26.96
CA THR A 4 49.59 61.94 26.14
C THR A 4 50.24 61.66 24.77
N LEU A 5 50.50 60.38 24.45
CA LEU A 5 49.95 59.68 23.26
C LEU A 5 50.29 58.18 23.24
N GLN A 6 49.25 57.34 23.17
CA GLN A 6 49.35 55.91 22.83
C GLN A 6 49.52 55.72 21.32
N PHE A 7 50.35 54.74 20.92
CA PHE A 7 50.30 54.16 19.58
C PHE A 7 50.17 52.64 19.63
N ARG A 8 49.14 52.19 18.92
CA ARG A 8 48.59 50.84 18.77
C ARG A 8 49.48 50.03 17.80
N LYS A 9 50.08 48.93 18.24
CA LYS A 9 50.71 47.95 17.32
C LYS A 9 49.72 46.84 16.98
N HIS A 10 49.28 46.81 15.73
CA HIS A 10 48.52 45.72 15.14
C HIS A 10 49.39 44.47 15.02
N ARG A 11 48.93 43.35 15.57
CA ARG A 11 49.49 42.01 15.31
C ARG A 11 48.85 41.46 14.04
N VAL A 12 49.62 41.35 12.97
CA VAL A 12 49.25 40.60 11.77
C VAL A 12 49.59 39.14 12.03
N PHE A 13 48.56 38.30 12.19
CA PHE A 13 48.71 36.84 12.19
C PHE A 13 48.54 36.33 10.75
N TYR A 14 49.59 35.69 10.23
CA TYR A 14 49.50 34.88 9.01
C TYR A 14 48.70 33.60 9.34
N LEU A 15 47.51 33.47 8.78
CA LEU A 15 46.73 32.23 8.78
C LEU A 15 47.18 31.39 7.57
N LEU A 16 48.03 30.38 7.81
CA LEU A 16 48.19 29.26 6.87
C LEU A 16 46.89 28.43 6.91
N GLY A 17 46.04 28.59 5.90
CA GLY A 17 44.89 27.72 5.68
C GLY A 17 45.36 26.38 5.10
N VAL A 18 45.49 25.36 5.95
CA VAL A 18 45.54 23.96 5.50
C VAL A 18 44.10 23.54 5.22
N ALA A 19 43.71 23.53 3.94
CA ALA A 19 42.44 22.97 3.51
C ALA A 19 42.49 21.44 3.66
N PHE A 20 41.92 20.93 4.76
CA PHE A 20 41.61 19.51 4.90
C PHE A 20 40.44 19.20 3.95
N PHE A 21 40.76 18.70 2.75
CA PHE A 21 39.78 18.01 1.93
C PHE A 21 39.40 16.72 2.64
N VAL A 22 38.31 16.75 3.41
CA VAL A 22 37.62 15.53 3.83
C VAL A 22 36.98 14.96 2.56
N LEU A 23 37.70 14.08 1.88
CA LEU A 23 37.12 13.15 0.92
C LEU A 23 36.10 12.33 1.72
N SER A 24 34.83 12.70 1.61
CA SER A 24 33.72 11.84 1.99
C SER A 24 33.75 10.64 1.05
N SER A 25 34.54 9.64 1.40
CA SER A 25 34.42 8.29 0.87
C SER A 25 33.05 7.77 1.28
N GLY A 26 32.03 8.09 0.48
CA GLY A 26 30.79 7.33 0.50
C GLY A 26 31.17 5.89 0.24
N LEU A 27 31.12 5.07 1.29
CA LEU A 27 31.20 3.63 1.17
C LEU A 27 30.05 3.22 0.24
N LEU A 28 30.39 2.90 -1.01
CA LEU A 28 29.53 2.12 -1.89
C LEU A 28 29.35 0.77 -1.20
N GLN A 29 28.32 0.64 -0.36
CA GLN A 29 27.88 -0.67 0.09
C GLN A 29 27.42 -1.41 -1.15
N ALA A 30 28.15 -2.48 -1.51
CA ALA A 30 27.68 -3.42 -2.50
C ALA A 30 26.34 -3.98 -2.02
N ASP A 31 25.33 -3.98 -2.88
CA ASP A 31 24.06 -4.61 -2.57
C ASP A 31 24.30 -6.06 -2.13
N PRO A 32 23.54 -6.56 -1.14
CA PRO A 32 23.67 -7.95 -0.73
C PRO A 32 23.40 -8.88 -1.92
N ILE A 33 24.20 -9.94 -2.03
CA ILE A 33 24.08 -10.98 -3.06
C ILE A 33 22.68 -11.63 -3.01
N ARG A 34 22.12 -11.76 -1.81
CA ARG A 34 20.77 -12.27 -1.56
C ARG A 34 19.75 -11.14 -1.59
N ARG A 35 18.80 -11.18 -2.53
CA ARG A 35 17.69 -10.20 -2.63
C ARG A 35 16.35 -10.93 -2.63
N GLU A 36 15.70 -10.93 -1.47
CA GLU A 36 14.34 -11.45 -1.30
C GLU A 36 13.31 -10.40 -1.73
N PRO A 37 12.09 -10.81 -2.14
CA PRO A 37 10.99 -9.89 -2.35
C PRO A 37 10.79 -8.98 -1.13
N LYS A 38 10.71 -7.69 -1.36
CA LYS A 38 10.48 -6.68 -0.32
C LYS A 38 9.11 -6.05 -0.53
N PRO A 39 8.29 -5.93 0.54
CA PRO A 39 7.10 -5.12 0.48
C PRO A 39 7.42 -3.71 -0.02
N LEU A 40 6.52 -3.18 -0.86
CA LEU A 40 6.58 -1.83 -1.39
C LEU A 40 5.35 -1.06 -0.93
N LYS A 41 5.43 0.27 -0.99
CA LYS A 41 4.27 1.12 -0.75
C LYS A 41 3.23 0.88 -1.87
N PRO A 42 2.02 0.39 -1.55
CA PRO A 42 1.04 -0.03 -2.56
C PRO A 42 0.71 1.06 -3.58
N ALA A 43 0.41 2.27 -3.11
CA ALA A 43 -0.03 3.36 -3.98
C ALA A 43 1.06 3.81 -4.98
N THR A 44 2.34 3.72 -4.63
CA THR A 44 3.45 4.04 -5.55
C THR A 44 3.77 2.91 -6.52
N HIS A 45 3.14 1.75 -6.35
CA HIS A 45 3.35 0.55 -7.16
C HIS A 45 2.07 0.16 -7.92
N GLY A 46 1.26 1.15 -8.29
CA GLY A 46 0.11 0.97 -9.17
C GLY A 46 -1.13 0.36 -8.54
N ILE A 47 -1.12 -0.03 -7.25
CA ILE A 47 -2.32 -0.51 -6.56
C ILE A 47 -3.38 0.59 -6.59
N GLY A 48 -4.62 0.23 -6.88
CA GLY A 48 -5.73 1.16 -7.06
C GLY A 48 -5.74 1.91 -8.39
N ARG A 49 -4.84 1.61 -9.33
CA ARG A 49 -4.87 2.18 -10.69
C ARG A 49 -6.00 1.55 -11.51
N LEU A 50 -6.67 2.36 -12.34
CA LEU A 50 -7.61 1.89 -13.35
C LEU A 50 -6.86 1.32 -14.57
N VAL A 51 -7.21 0.10 -14.97
CA VAL A 51 -6.76 -0.58 -16.19
C VAL A 51 -7.90 -0.51 -17.20
N ARG A 52 -7.87 0.47 -18.10
CA ARG A 52 -8.89 0.62 -19.15
C ARG A 52 -9.00 -0.66 -19.99
N GLU A 53 -10.14 -0.85 -20.66
CA GLU A 53 -10.34 -2.02 -21.52
C GLU A 53 -9.23 -2.13 -22.56
N PHE A 54 -8.70 -3.34 -22.70
CA PHE A 54 -7.73 -3.68 -23.73
C PHE A 54 -8.00 -5.09 -24.25
N SER A 55 -7.48 -5.37 -25.44
CA SER A 55 -7.52 -6.70 -26.05
C SER A 55 -6.11 -7.21 -26.25
N PHE A 56 -5.93 -8.52 -26.11
CA PHE A 56 -4.68 -9.21 -26.34
C PHE A 56 -4.95 -10.55 -27.03
N SER A 57 -3.93 -11.16 -27.62
CA SER A 57 -4.07 -12.47 -28.27
C SER A 57 -3.20 -13.48 -27.54
N ASP A 58 -3.71 -14.70 -27.38
CA ASP A 58 -2.89 -15.80 -26.88
C ASP A 58 -1.87 -16.27 -27.93
N ILE A 59 -1.01 -17.21 -27.53
CA ILE A 59 0.05 -17.78 -28.37
C ILE A 59 -0.49 -18.49 -29.64
N ASN A 60 -1.78 -18.83 -29.67
CA ASN A 60 -2.45 -19.43 -30.82
C ASN A 60 -3.19 -18.40 -31.67
N GLY A 61 -3.15 -17.11 -31.30
CA GLY A 61 -3.82 -16.02 -32.00
C GLY A 61 -5.31 -15.86 -31.66
N LYS A 62 -5.82 -16.55 -30.62
CA LYS A 62 -7.20 -16.34 -30.16
C LYS A 62 -7.25 -14.98 -29.44
N PRO A 63 -8.18 -14.08 -29.79
CA PRO A 63 -8.34 -12.81 -29.10
C PRO A 63 -9.01 -13.00 -27.74
N HIS A 64 -8.56 -12.21 -26.76
CA HIS A 64 -9.07 -12.13 -25.40
C HIS A 64 -9.23 -10.66 -25.01
N THR A 65 -10.13 -10.41 -24.07
CA THR A 65 -10.28 -9.13 -23.36
C THR A 65 -10.12 -9.38 -21.87
N LEU A 66 -9.86 -8.32 -21.10
CA LEU A 66 -9.58 -8.38 -19.65
C LEU A 66 -10.62 -9.20 -18.85
N HIS A 67 -11.89 -9.18 -19.27
CA HIS A 67 -12.99 -9.94 -18.68
C HIS A 67 -13.76 -10.79 -19.71
N SER A 68 -13.06 -11.35 -20.70
CA SER A 68 -13.67 -12.17 -21.76
C SER A 68 -14.45 -13.39 -21.24
N GLU A 69 -14.07 -13.93 -20.08
CA GLU A 69 -14.76 -15.03 -19.40
C GLU A 69 -15.80 -14.49 -18.39
N GLN A 70 -17.07 -14.77 -18.64
CA GLN A 70 -18.15 -14.42 -17.72
C GLN A 70 -17.91 -15.09 -16.35
N ASN A 71 -18.12 -14.33 -15.26
CA ASN A 71 -18.02 -14.76 -13.84
C ASN A 71 -16.62 -14.74 -13.18
N LYS A 72 -15.57 -14.28 -13.87
CA LYS A 72 -14.26 -14.03 -13.25
C LYS A 72 -14.27 -12.71 -12.47
N GLN A 73 -13.89 -12.76 -11.20
CA GLN A 73 -13.75 -11.58 -10.33
C GLN A 73 -12.35 -10.98 -10.38
N PHE A 74 -11.33 -11.81 -10.65
CA PHE A 74 -9.93 -11.41 -10.68
C PHE A 74 -9.19 -12.04 -11.86
N THR A 75 -8.32 -11.26 -12.50
CA THR A 75 -7.39 -11.73 -13.53
C THR A 75 -5.96 -11.47 -13.07
N ALA A 76 -5.16 -12.53 -12.90
CA ALA A 76 -3.75 -12.47 -12.54
C ALA A 76 -2.88 -12.56 -13.81
N PHE A 77 -2.23 -11.46 -14.16
CA PHE A 77 -1.23 -11.40 -15.22
C PHE A 77 0.13 -11.75 -14.62
N CYS A 78 0.61 -12.97 -14.88
CA CYS A 78 1.89 -13.48 -14.39
C CYS A 78 2.94 -13.35 -15.49
N PHE A 79 3.92 -12.47 -15.31
CA PHE A 79 4.98 -12.25 -16.28
C PHE A 79 5.96 -13.42 -16.23
N THR A 80 6.37 -13.88 -17.41
CA THR A 80 7.21 -15.07 -17.55
C THR A 80 8.25 -14.91 -18.66
N SER A 81 9.25 -15.78 -18.68
CA SER A 81 10.17 -15.95 -19.79
C SER A 81 10.75 -17.36 -19.77
N THR A 82 10.92 -17.92 -20.97
CA THR A 82 11.57 -19.21 -21.21
C THR A 82 13.10 -19.12 -21.27
N SER A 83 13.65 -17.90 -21.34
CA SER A 83 15.10 -17.65 -21.27
C SER A 83 15.55 -17.14 -19.89
N CYS A 84 14.67 -16.52 -19.10
CA CYS A 84 14.98 -16.11 -17.72
C CYS A 84 15.13 -17.34 -16.78
N PRO A 85 16.28 -17.51 -16.10
CA PRO A 85 16.48 -18.63 -15.18
C PRO A 85 15.51 -18.67 -14.00
N LEU A 86 15.15 -17.51 -13.43
CA LEU A 86 14.21 -17.43 -12.31
C LEU A 86 12.78 -17.73 -12.77
N SER A 87 12.36 -17.16 -13.89
CA SER A 87 11.03 -17.39 -14.43
C SER A 87 10.77 -18.87 -14.77
N ARG A 88 11.76 -19.56 -15.37
CA ARG A 88 11.66 -21.01 -15.59
C ARG A 88 11.47 -21.83 -14.31
N LYS A 89 12.03 -21.38 -13.18
CA LYS A 89 11.84 -22.05 -11.88
C LYS A 89 10.42 -21.86 -11.34
N TYR A 90 9.80 -20.72 -11.63
CA TYR A 90 8.42 -20.43 -11.21
C TYR A 90 7.34 -21.01 -12.14
N LEU A 91 7.67 -21.41 -13.37
CA LEU A 91 6.70 -21.98 -14.30
C LEU A 91 5.90 -23.18 -13.71
N PRO A 92 6.50 -24.16 -13.00
CA PRO A 92 5.74 -25.21 -12.32
C PRO A 92 4.78 -24.67 -11.25
N THR A 93 5.20 -23.68 -10.46
CA THR A 93 4.36 -23.02 -9.44
C THR A 93 3.17 -22.34 -10.10
N LEU A 94 3.39 -21.55 -11.15
CA LEU A 94 2.31 -20.88 -11.90
C LEU A 94 1.36 -21.88 -12.57
N ALA A 95 1.88 -22.97 -13.13
CA ALA A 95 1.05 -24.04 -13.70
C ALA A 95 0.14 -24.66 -12.63
N LYS A 96 0.69 -24.99 -11.46
CA LYS A 96 -0.07 -25.49 -10.30
C LYS A 96 -1.15 -24.49 -9.87
N LEU A 97 -0.78 -23.23 -9.64
CA LEU A 97 -1.71 -22.17 -9.24
C LEU A 97 -2.84 -21.98 -10.26
N SER A 98 -2.54 -22.06 -11.56
CA SER A 98 -3.58 -21.98 -12.59
C SER A 98 -4.52 -23.17 -12.62
N THR A 99 -4.03 -24.38 -12.29
CA THR A 99 -4.83 -25.61 -12.20
C THR A 99 -5.72 -25.60 -10.96
N GLU A 100 -5.19 -25.14 -9.83
CA GLU A 100 -5.87 -25.06 -8.54
C GLU A 100 -6.65 -23.75 -8.36
N ALA A 101 -6.74 -22.93 -9.41
CA ALA A 101 -7.33 -21.60 -9.36
C ALA A 101 -8.79 -21.64 -8.87
N PRO A 102 -9.17 -20.80 -7.90
CA PRO A 102 -10.56 -20.64 -7.53
C PRO A 102 -11.41 -20.26 -8.75
N ALA A 103 -12.67 -20.69 -8.80
CA ALA A 103 -13.54 -20.50 -9.98
C ALA A 103 -13.60 -19.03 -10.47
N HIS A 104 -13.43 -18.06 -9.57
CA HIS A 104 -13.49 -16.63 -9.83
C HIS A 104 -12.16 -15.99 -10.23
N VAL A 105 -11.07 -16.76 -10.37
CA VAL A 105 -9.75 -16.26 -10.75
C VAL A 105 -9.36 -16.79 -12.13
N GLN A 106 -8.75 -15.94 -12.96
CA GLN A 106 -8.15 -16.30 -14.24
C GLN A 106 -6.65 -16.02 -14.21
N TYR A 107 -5.84 -16.97 -14.65
CA TYR A 107 -4.40 -16.76 -14.83
C TYR A 107 -4.08 -16.50 -16.31
N VAL A 108 -3.25 -15.48 -16.54
CA VAL A 108 -2.71 -15.11 -17.86
C VAL A 108 -1.20 -15.04 -17.74
N LEU A 109 -0.48 -15.98 -18.34
CA LEU A 109 0.98 -15.97 -18.40
C LEU A 109 1.44 -15.12 -19.58
N VAL A 110 2.16 -14.04 -19.30
CA VAL A 110 2.60 -13.05 -20.31
C VAL A 110 4.10 -13.15 -20.50
N ASN A 111 4.54 -13.53 -21.70
CA ASN A 111 5.95 -13.55 -22.08
C ASN A 111 6.29 -12.29 -22.91
N PRO A 112 7.00 -11.29 -22.36
CA PRO A 112 7.40 -10.09 -23.08
C PRO A 112 8.65 -10.25 -23.94
N ILE A 113 9.34 -11.39 -23.86
CA ILE A 113 10.65 -11.53 -24.48
C ILE A 113 10.49 -11.89 -25.96
N GLN A 114 10.69 -10.91 -26.84
CA GLN A 114 10.57 -11.08 -28.29
C GLN A 114 11.44 -12.24 -28.82
N SER A 115 12.64 -12.42 -28.27
CA SER A 115 13.62 -13.42 -28.71
C SER A 115 13.43 -14.81 -28.12
N ASP A 116 12.43 -15.03 -27.25
CA ASP A 116 12.19 -16.34 -26.67
C ASP A 116 11.80 -17.37 -27.75
N ASN A 117 12.30 -18.58 -27.60
CA ASN A 117 12.08 -19.63 -28.59
C ASN A 117 10.61 -20.11 -28.57
N LYS A 118 10.01 -20.22 -29.77
CA LYS A 118 8.58 -20.56 -29.94
C LYS A 118 8.23 -21.94 -29.42
N GLU A 119 9.11 -22.93 -29.61
CA GLU A 119 8.89 -24.30 -29.13
C GLU A 119 8.89 -24.34 -27.59
N ASN A 120 9.82 -23.63 -26.95
CA ASN A 120 9.86 -23.50 -25.50
C ASN A 120 8.61 -22.79 -24.94
N MET A 121 8.14 -21.74 -25.62
CA MET A 121 6.90 -21.05 -25.20
C MET A 121 5.69 -21.96 -25.33
N ARG A 122 5.60 -22.76 -26.40
CA ARG A 122 4.52 -23.76 -26.55
C ARG A 122 4.59 -24.85 -25.47
N ALA A 123 5.79 -25.31 -25.12
CA ALA A 123 5.97 -26.26 -24.03
C ALA A 123 5.55 -25.66 -22.68
N ALA A 124 5.89 -24.39 -22.43
CA ALA A 124 5.45 -23.69 -21.23
C ALA A 124 3.92 -23.50 -21.17
N ALA A 125 3.30 -23.12 -22.30
CA ALA A 125 1.85 -23.04 -22.41
C ALA A 125 1.16 -24.39 -22.19
N GLN A 126 1.75 -25.49 -22.68
CA GLN A 126 1.23 -26.84 -22.45
C GLN A 126 1.37 -27.28 -20.99
N GLN A 127 2.43 -26.86 -20.30
CA GLN A 127 2.60 -27.13 -18.87
C GLN A 127 1.56 -26.39 -18.03
N ALA A 128 1.30 -25.12 -18.33
CA ALA A 128 0.28 -24.29 -17.69
C ALA A 128 -1.03 -24.25 -18.51
N HIS A 129 -1.56 -25.42 -18.88
CA HIS A 129 -2.66 -25.56 -19.83
C HIS A 129 -4.00 -24.91 -19.39
N ASP A 130 -4.21 -24.69 -18.09
CA ASP A 130 -5.38 -23.98 -17.55
C ASP A 130 -5.22 -22.44 -17.54
N ALA A 131 -4.03 -21.94 -17.85
CA ALA A 131 -3.76 -20.51 -18.02
C ALA A 131 -3.81 -20.10 -19.48
N ILE A 132 -4.15 -18.82 -19.72
CA ILE A 132 -3.99 -18.21 -21.04
C ILE A 132 -2.51 -17.83 -21.20
N TYR A 133 -1.83 -18.35 -22.23
CA TYR A 133 -0.44 -17.99 -22.49
C TYR A 133 -0.34 -16.96 -23.62
N VAL A 134 0.32 -15.83 -23.37
CA VAL A 134 0.45 -14.69 -24.28
C VAL A 134 1.93 -14.47 -24.62
N HIS A 135 2.23 -14.26 -25.90
CA HIS A 135 3.54 -13.74 -26.34
C HIS A 135 3.40 -12.25 -26.66
N ASP A 136 3.77 -11.39 -25.71
CA ASP A 136 3.77 -9.93 -25.82
C ASP A 136 5.05 -9.45 -26.51
N ALA A 137 5.22 -9.86 -27.77
CA ALA A 137 6.46 -9.67 -28.52
C ALA A 137 6.83 -8.21 -28.78
N ASP A 138 5.87 -7.28 -28.70
CA ASP A 138 6.10 -5.83 -28.84
C ASP A 138 6.15 -5.09 -27.49
N GLY A 139 6.00 -5.82 -26.37
CA GLY A 139 6.09 -5.31 -25.01
C GLY A 139 4.96 -4.38 -24.58
N LYS A 140 3.94 -4.15 -25.42
CA LYS A 140 2.90 -3.14 -25.12
C LYS A 140 2.01 -3.55 -23.97
N LEU A 141 1.64 -4.83 -23.87
CA LEU A 141 0.80 -5.30 -22.77
C LEU A 141 1.54 -5.16 -21.44
N SER A 142 2.79 -5.58 -21.41
CA SER A 142 3.62 -5.55 -20.21
C SER A 142 3.92 -4.12 -19.76
N GLN A 143 4.20 -3.24 -20.71
CA GLN A 143 4.35 -1.82 -20.46
C GLN A 143 3.06 -1.19 -19.91
N TYR A 144 1.90 -1.51 -20.51
CA TYR A 144 0.61 -0.97 -20.08
C TYR A 144 0.25 -1.39 -18.66
N LEU A 145 0.51 -2.66 -18.34
CA LEU A 145 0.33 -3.22 -16.99
C LEU A 145 1.42 -2.77 -16.01
N GLN A 146 2.47 -2.08 -16.48
CA GLN A 146 3.60 -1.58 -15.71
C GLN A 146 4.42 -2.68 -15.02
N ALA A 147 4.51 -3.85 -15.66
CA ALA A 147 5.34 -4.95 -15.16
C ALA A 147 6.82 -4.53 -15.09
N GLN A 148 7.53 -4.99 -14.07
CA GLN A 148 8.91 -4.63 -13.83
C GLN A 148 9.90 -5.76 -14.12
N THR A 149 9.50 -7.02 -13.90
CA THR A 149 10.37 -8.18 -14.10
C THR A 149 9.63 -9.38 -14.70
N THR A 150 10.38 -10.36 -15.21
CA THR A 150 9.82 -11.60 -15.78
C THR A 150 9.27 -12.60 -14.74
N THR A 151 9.10 -12.22 -13.47
CA THR A 151 8.31 -13.02 -12.49
C THR A 151 7.29 -12.17 -11.74
N ASP A 152 7.08 -10.94 -12.23
CA ASP A 152 6.11 -10.02 -11.68
C ASP A 152 4.69 -10.52 -11.88
N VAL A 153 3.78 -10.14 -11.00
CA VAL A 153 2.37 -10.53 -11.05
C VAL A 153 1.50 -9.32 -10.77
N ILE A 154 0.58 -9.03 -11.69
CA ILE A 154 -0.41 -7.96 -11.55
C ILE A 154 -1.81 -8.59 -11.52
N VAL A 155 -2.54 -8.40 -10.41
CA VAL A 155 -3.93 -8.84 -10.26
C VAL A 155 -4.86 -7.66 -10.47
N VAL A 156 -5.82 -7.83 -11.38
CA VAL A 156 -6.84 -6.83 -11.71
C VAL A 156 -8.23 -7.37 -11.37
N ASP A 157 -9.05 -6.56 -10.70
CA ASP A 157 -10.42 -6.95 -10.35
C ASP A 157 -11.44 -6.74 -11.50
N ALA A 158 -12.68 -7.20 -11.29
CA ALA A 158 -13.80 -7.03 -12.21
C ALA A 158 -14.17 -5.57 -12.51
N ARG A 159 -13.72 -4.62 -11.68
CA ARG A 159 -13.89 -3.18 -11.86
C ARG A 159 -12.62 -2.55 -12.39
N ARG A 160 -11.73 -3.35 -13.01
CA ARG A 160 -10.53 -2.88 -13.70
C ARG A 160 -9.54 -2.17 -12.78
N THR A 161 -9.52 -2.51 -11.50
CA THR A 161 -8.62 -1.93 -10.52
C THR A 161 -7.47 -2.88 -10.25
N VAL A 162 -6.24 -2.39 -10.28
CA VAL A 162 -5.09 -3.17 -9.81
C VAL A 162 -5.19 -3.36 -8.30
N VAL A 163 -5.25 -4.61 -7.85
CA VAL A 163 -5.44 -4.98 -6.43
C VAL A 163 -4.24 -5.72 -5.83
N TYR A 164 -3.31 -6.21 -6.66
CA TYR A 164 -2.02 -6.75 -6.26
C TYR A 164 -0.97 -6.51 -7.37
N HIS A 165 0.28 -6.24 -7.00
CA HIS A 165 1.41 -6.07 -7.92
C HIS A 165 2.72 -6.50 -7.22
N GLY A 166 3.33 -7.61 -7.63
CA GLY A 166 4.59 -8.06 -7.04
C GLY A 166 4.92 -9.53 -7.28
N ALA A 167 5.67 -10.13 -6.36
CA ALA A 167 6.22 -11.48 -6.46
C ALA A 167 5.15 -12.58 -6.33
N ILE A 168 5.43 -13.76 -6.88
CA ILE A 168 4.59 -14.95 -6.65
C ILE A 168 4.68 -15.40 -5.18
N ASP A 169 5.91 -15.63 -4.73
CA ASP A 169 6.29 -16.07 -3.38
C ASP A 169 7.78 -15.71 -3.12
N ASP A 170 8.36 -16.13 -1.99
CA ASP A 170 9.77 -15.94 -1.66
C ASP A 170 10.65 -17.21 -1.80
N GLN A 171 10.25 -18.21 -2.60
CA GLN A 171 11.00 -19.45 -2.79
C GLN A 171 12.30 -19.21 -3.56
N TYR A 172 12.26 -18.37 -4.61
CA TYR A 172 13.41 -18.08 -5.47
C TYR A 172 13.67 -16.57 -5.58
N GLY A 173 14.95 -16.19 -5.58
CA GLY A 173 15.36 -14.83 -5.90
C GLY A 173 16.85 -14.75 -6.21
N PHE A 174 17.39 -13.54 -6.26
CA PHE A 174 18.81 -13.36 -6.55
C PHE A 174 19.66 -13.90 -5.41
N GLY A 175 20.60 -14.79 -5.73
CA GLY A 175 21.54 -15.35 -4.76
C GLY A 175 20.95 -16.40 -3.81
N TYR A 176 19.73 -16.89 -4.02
CA TYR A 176 19.16 -17.96 -3.19
C TYR A 176 18.06 -18.79 -3.89
N ALA A 177 17.81 -19.97 -3.34
CA ALA A 177 16.64 -20.80 -3.61
C ALA A 177 16.31 -21.57 -2.32
N ARG A 178 15.02 -21.59 -1.94
CA ARG A 178 14.53 -22.33 -0.78
C ARG A 178 13.97 -23.68 -1.21
N ALA A 179 13.90 -24.61 -0.26
CA ALA A 179 13.15 -25.86 -0.47
C ALA A 179 11.67 -25.55 -0.68
N GLU A 180 11.09 -24.73 0.20
CA GLU A 180 9.69 -24.26 0.17
C GLU A 180 9.65 -22.74 0.39
N PRO A 181 8.65 -22.03 -0.16
CA PRO A 181 8.37 -20.65 0.20
C PRO A 181 8.02 -20.52 1.69
N LYS A 182 8.33 -19.35 2.25
CA LYS A 182 7.90 -18.91 3.58
C LYS A 182 6.76 -17.90 3.50
N GLN A 183 6.66 -17.16 2.40
CA GLN A 183 5.61 -16.18 2.14
C GLN A 183 4.99 -16.48 0.78
N HIS A 184 3.65 -16.55 0.74
CA HIS A 184 2.87 -16.90 -0.44
C HIS A 184 2.11 -15.68 -0.96
N PHE A 185 2.84 -14.62 -1.34
CA PHE A 185 2.26 -13.30 -1.57
C PHE A 185 1.04 -13.29 -2.49
N LEU A 186 1.11 -13.98 -3.64
CA LEU A 186 0.01 -14.03 -4.60
C LEU A 186 -1.21 -14.80 -4.06
N GLU A 187 -0.99 -15.96 -3.45
CA GLU A 187 -2.06 -16.78 -2.89
C GLU A 187 -2.75 -16.07 -1.72
N ASP A 188 -1.96 -15.50 -0.79
CA ASP A 188 -2.45 -14.75 0.38
C ASP A 188 -3.26 -13.52 -0.07
N ALA A 189 -2.81 -12.82 -1.11
CA ALA A 189 -3.52 -11.68 -1.68
C ALA A 189 -4.85 -12.11 -2.34
N ILE A 190 -4.84 -13.15 -3.17
CA ILE A 190 -6.05 -13.68 -3.81
C ILE A 190 -7.05 -14.16 -2.76
N GLN A 191 -6.60 -14.88 -1.74
CA GLN A 191 -7.46 -15.36 -0.65
C GLN A 191 -8.12 -14.19 0.09
N SER A 192 -7.34 -13.19 0.48
CA SER A 192 -7.86 -11.97 1.13
C SER A 192 -8.92 -11.29 0.26
N LEU A 193 -8.66 -11.16 -1.05
CA LEU A 193 -9.57 -10.52 -2.00
C LEU A 193 -10.87 -11.30 -2.19
N LEU A 194 -10.82 -12.64 -2.22
CA LEU A 194 -12.00 -13.51 -2.29
C LEU A 194 -12.86 -13.42 -1.02
N GLU A 195 -12.24 -13.13 0.12
CA GLU A 195 -12.92 -12.85 1.40
C GLU A 195 -13.44 -11.40 1.50
N GLY A 196 -13.24 -10.59 0.45
CA GLY A 196 -13.62 -9.17 0.43
C GLY A 196 -12.73 -8.28 1.30
N GLN A 197 -11.57 -8.77 1.72
CA GLN A 197 -10.57 -8.05 2.51
C GLN A 197 -9.49 -7.43 1.61
N ARG A 198 -8.80 -6.42 2.13
CA ARG A 198 -7.59 -5.89 1.50
C ARG A 198 -6.39 -6.81 1.84
N PRO A 199 -5.53 -7.17 0.87
CA PRO A 199 -4.30 -7.89 1.16
C PRO A 199 -3.43 -7.13 2.18
N SER A 200 -2.85 -7.84 3.14
CA SER A 200 -1.88 -7.27 4.09
C SER A 200 -0.62 -6.77 3.38
N ILE A 201 -0.20 -7.49 2.33
CA ILE A 201 0.87 -7.11 1.41
C ILE A 201 0.27 -7.07 0.00
N ALA A 202 -0.11 -5.87 -0.44
CA ALA A 202 -0.64 -5.66 -1.79
C ALA A 202 0.45 -5.41 -2.83
N ALA A 203 1.66 -5.05 -2.41
CA ALA A 203 2.75 -4.72 -3.32
C ALA A 203 4.11 -5.21 -2.80
N THR A 204 4.91 -5.80 -3.69
CA THR A 204 6.31 -6.13 -3.44
C THR A 204 7.15 -5.87 -4.68
N ASP A 205 8.47 -5.79 -4.56
CA ASP A 205 9.30 -6.05 -5.74
C ASP A 205 9.21 -7.54 -6.10
N ALA A 206 9.52 -7.88 -7.35
CA ALA A 206 9.52 -9.25 -7.87
C ALA A 206 10.89 -9.60 -8.44
N PRO A 207 11.49 -10.75 -8.07
CA PRO A 207 12.80 -11.14 -8.59
C PRO A 207 12.68 -11.49 -10.08
N GLY A 208 13.72 -11.41 -10.90
CA GLY A 208 13.60 -11.79 -12.32
C GLY A 208 14.52 -11.02 -13.23
N CYS A 209 14.41 -11.24 -14.54
CA CYS A 209 15.08 -10.35 -15.49
C CYS A 209 14.30 -9.03 -15.56
N ASP A 210 15.01 -7.92 -15.46
CA ASP A 210 14.42 -6.58 -15.56
C ASP A 210 13.78 -6.38 -16.94
N LEU A 211 12.58 -5.80 -16.92
CA LEU A 211 11.85 -5.40 -18.10
C LEU A 211 12.05 -3.90 -18.30
N SER A 212 12.79 -3.54 -19.35
CA SER A 212 13.01 -2.14 -19.70
C SER A 212 12.07 -1.73 -20.83
N TYR A 213 11.24 -0.72 -20.57
CA TYR A 213 10.36 -0.11 -21.55
C TYR A 213 10.66 1.39 -21.63
N GLU A 214 10.58 1.98 -22.81
CA GLU A 214 10.55 3.44 -22.91
C GLU A 214 9.27 3.94 -22.28
N ALA A 215 9.32 4.65 -21.15
CA ALA A 215 8.14 5.11 -20.45
C ALA A 215 7.14 5.79 -21.41
N VAL A 216 6.03 5.13 -21.71
CA VAL A 216 4.90 5.77 -22.37
C VAL A 216 4.36 6.76 -21.36
N LYS A 217 4.60 8.05 -21.61
CA LYS A 217 3.82 9.10 -20.99
C LYS A 217 2.38 8.84 -21.41
N ASP A 218 1.57 8.37 -20.48
CA ASP A 218 0.13 8.36 -20.66
C ASP A 218 -0.24 9.77 -21.09
N THR A 219 -0.75 9.92 -22.32
CA THR A 219 -1.15 11.24 -22.83
C THR A 219 -2.31 11.67 -21.95
N ALA A 220 -2.02 12.48 -20.95
CA ALA A 220 -2.88 12.79 -19.82
C ALA A 220 -4.29 13.16 -20.28
N VAL A 221 -5.17 12.17 -20.27
CA VAL A 221 -6.61 12.39 -20.24
C VAL A 221 -6.88 12.84 -18.81
N MET A 222 -7.50 14.00 -18.65
CA MET A 222 -7.90 14.51 -17.33
C MET A 222 -8.64 13.40 -16.57
N ALA A 223 -8.23 13.17 -15.32
CA ALA A 223 -8.89 12.23 -14.42
C ALA A 223 -10.40 12.49 -14.37
N THR A 224 -11.19 11.44 -14.17
CA THR A 224 -12.65 11.57 -13.98
C THR A 224 -13.09 11.02 -12.64
N TYR A 225 -14.29 11.39 -12.17
CA TYR A 225 -14.81 10.90 -10.90
C TYR A 225 -14.87 9.38 -10.86
N HIS A 226 -15.56 8.76 -11.82
CA HIS A 226 -15.67 7.31 -11.92
C HIS A 226 -14.36 6.64 -12.35
N GLY A 227 -13.44 7.35 -13.00
CA GLY A 227 -12.10 6.83 -13.31
C GLY A 227 -11.18 6.83 -12.08
N GLU A 228 -10.39 7.88 -11.92
CA GLU A 228 -9.28 7.92 -10.97
C GLU A 228 -9.72 8.45 -9.60
N ILE A 229 -10.60 9.46 -9.56
CA ILE A 229 -10.85 10.22 -8.32
C ILE A 229 -11.58 9.40 -7.28
N SER A 230 -12.63 8.68 -7.64
CA SER A 230 -13.33 7.80 -6.69
C SER A 230 -12.38 6.75 -6.09
N ARG A 231 -11.44 6.19 -6.87
CA ARG A 231 -10.42 5.25 -6.35
C ARG A 231 -9.49 5.88 -5.33
N ILE A 232 -9.01 7.08 -5.61
CA ILE A 232 -8.20 7.87 -4.68
C ILE A 232 -8.98 8.11 -3.39
N LEU A 233 -10.24 8.57 -3.48
CA LEU A 233 -11.08 8.84 -2.32
C LEU A 233 -11.37 7.56 -1.51
N GLN A 234 -11.67 6.42 -2.14
CA GLN A 234 -11.89 5.15 -1.45
C GLN A 234 -10.66 4.73 -0.65
N ARG A 235 -9.47 4.83 -1.26
CA ARG A 235 -8.23 4.38 -0.60
C ARG A 235 -7.79 5.32 0.51
N ASN A 236 -7.97 6.62 0.32
CA ASN A 236 -7.28 7.64 1.12
C ASN A 236 -8.21 8.43 2.06
N CYS A 237 -9.52 8.51 1.78
CA CYS A 237 -10.44 9.44 2.44
C CYS A 237 -11.65 8.77 3.10
N ILE A 238 -12.29 7.81 2.42
CA ILE A 238 -13.62 7.29 2.79
C ILE A 238 -13.60 6.43 4.06
N GLU A 239 -12.45 5.93 4.51
CA GLU A 239 -12.30 5.30 5.84
C GLU A 239 -12.88 6.20 6.95
N CYS A 240 -12.58 7.50 6.87
CA CYS A 240 -13.07 8.52 7.81
C CYS A 240 -14.30 9.27 7.26
N HIS A 241 -14.26 9.66 5.99
CA HIS A 241 -15.27 10.49 5.33
C HIS A 241 -16.37 9.64 4.69
N ARG A 242 -17.14 8.97 5.55
CA ARG A 242 -18.31 8.17 5.19
C ARG A 242 -19.41 8.42 6.20
N LYS A 243 -20.63 8.01 5.86
CA LYS A 243 -21.73 8.01 6.84
C LYS A 243 -21.37 7.18 8.08
N GLY A 244 -21.49 7.78 9.27
CA GLY A 244 -21.13 7.16 10.55
C GLY A 244 -19.63 7.10 10.83
N GLY A 245 -18.78 7.66 9.95
CA GLY A 245 -17.37 7.84 10.21
C GLY A 245 -17.08 9.10 11.05
N ILE A 246 -15.84 9.24 11.49
CA ILE A 246 -15.34 10.39 12.26
C ILE A 246 -15.18 11.66 11.41
N GLY A 247 -15.14 11.53 10.08
CA GLY A 247 -15.09 12.68 9.18
C GLY A 247 -16.36 13.53 9.35
N PRO A 248 -16.26 14.87 9.37
CA PRO A 248 -17.41 15.75 9.62
C PRO A 248 -18.48 15.71 8.51
N PHE A 249 -18.14 15.15 7.35
CA PHE A 249 -19.03 14.97 6.20
C PHE A 249 -18.56 13.76 5.35
N PRO A 250 -19.48 13.11 4.63
CA PRO A 250 -19.15 12.03 3.70
C PRO A 250 -18.42 12.53 2.45
N LEU A 251 -17.67 11.64 1.79
CA LEU A 251 -17.01 11.84 0.49
C LEU A 251 -17.19 10.60 -0.42
N ASP A 252 -18.21 9.78 -0.16
CA ASP A 252 -18.46 8.50 -0.84
C ASP A 252 -19.37 8.62 -2.07
N THR A 253 -19.89 9.81 -2.38
CA THR A 253 -20.63 10.11 -3.61
C THR A 253 -20.01 11.25 -4.43
N TYR A 254 -20.42 11.40 -5.69
CA TYR A 254 -19.94 12.48 -6.56
C TYR A 254 -20.38 13.84 -6.01
N GLU A 255 -21.65 13.93 -5.62
CA GLU A 255 -22.29 15.14 -5.12
C GLU A 255 -21.60 15.63 -3.83
N ASP A 256 -21.28 14.70 -2.93
CA ASP A 256 -20.55 15.02 -1.69
C ASP A 256 -19.17 15.62 -1.98
N VAL A 257 -18.45 15.04 -2.95
CA VAL A 257 -17.10 15.48 -3.31
C VAL A 257 -17.13 16.85 -3.99
N VAL A 258 -18.08 17.08 -4.89
CA VAL A 258 -18.28 18.39 -5.54
C VAL A 258 -18.66 19.46 -4.51
N ALA A 259 -19.59 19.16 -3.61
CA ALA A 259 -20.01 20.09 -2.57
C ALA A 259 -18.86 20.55 -1.65
N HIS A 260 -17.84 19.71 -1.49
CA HIS A 260 -16.67 19.98 -0.63
C HIS A 260 -15.37 20.23 -1.40
N ALA A 261 -15.42 20.39 -2.73
CA ALA A 261 -14.23 20.50 -3.60
C ALA A 261 -13.24 21.59 -3.16
N GLY A 262 -13.74 22.77 -2.75
CA GLY A 262 -12.89 23.86 -2.26
C GLY A 262 -12.13 23.52 -0.96
N MET A 263 -12.76 22.75 -0.06
CA MET A 263 -12.08 22.30 1.16
C MET A 263 -11.09 21.19 0.83
N ILE A 264 -11.45 20.23 -0.03
CA ILE A 264 -10.54 19.18 -0.53
C ILE A 264 -9.28 19.81 -1.12
N GLN A 265 -9.42 20.80 -2.01
CA GLN A 265 -8.30 21.52 -2.59
C GLN A 265 -7.37 22.10 -1.52
N THR A 266 -7.95 22.79 -0.52
CA THR A 266 -7.21 23.45 0.56
C THR A 266 -6.40 22.45 1.38
N VAL A 267 -7.06 21.38 1.86
CA VAL A 267 -6.42 20.43 2.78
C VAL A 267 -5.39 19.53 2.10
N VAL A 268 -5.64 19.17 0.83
CA VAL A 268 -4.74 18.35 0.02
C VAL A 268 -3.52 19.16 -0.44
N THR A 269 -3.72 20.42 -0.81
CA THR A 269 -2.60 21.32 -1.15
C THR A 269 -1.69 21.56 0.05
N ASN A 270 -2.29 21.78 1.23
CA ASN A 270 -1.55 21.97 2.47
C ASN A 270 -1.02 20.66 3.09
N LYS A 271 -1.31 19.50 2.49
CA LYS A 271 -0.95 18.16 3.00
C LYS A 271 -1.40 17.92 4.44
N THR A 272 -2.49 18.56 4.83
CA THR A 272 -3.14 18.35 6.14
C THR A 272 -4.05 17.14 6.12
N MET A 273 -4.57 16.80 4.95
CA MET A 273 -5.38 15.61 4.72
C MET A 273 -4.83 14.81 3.52
N PRO A 274 -4.98 13.49 3.55
CA PRO A 274 -5.38 12.70 4.72
C PRO A 274 -4.30 12.74 5.81
N PRO A 275 -4.67 12.68 7.11
CA PRO A 275 -3.72 12.82 8.19
C PRO A 275 -2.84 11.56 8.26
N TRP A 276 -1.54 11.76 8.13
CA TRP A 276 -0.55 10.69 8.13
C TRP A 276 0.74 11.17 8.78
N PHE A 277 0.95 10.75 10.02
CA PHE A 277 2.10 11.15 10.85
C PHE A 277 3.15 10.04 10.98
N ALA A 278 2.97 8.92 10.30
CA ALA A 278 3.95 7.85 10.29
C ALA A 278 5.22 8.29 9.54
N GLU A 279 6.36 7.74 9.94
CA GLU A 279 7.63 8.03 9.29
C GLU A 279 7.56 7.64 7.80
N GLU A 280 7.95 8.58 6.93
CA GLU A 280 8.12 8.26 5.51
C GLU A 280 9.27 7.27 5.37
N SER A 281 9.08 6.21 4.57
CA SER A 281 10.16 5.31 4.15
C SER A 281 11.12 6.04 3.19
N LYS A 282 11.79 7.09 3.66
CA LYS A 282 12.99 7.61 3.02
C LYS A 282 14.16 7.02 3.76
N SER A 283 15.14 6.54 2.98
CA SER A 283 16.51 6.32 3.44
C SER A 283 16.99 7.62 4.08
N SER A 284 16.75 7.79 5.38
CA SER A 284 17.38 8.86 6.10
C SER A 284 18.86 8.54 6.13
N LYS A 285 19.69 9.48 5.68
CA LYS A 285 21.16 9.42 5.87
C LYS A 285 21.54 9.34 7.35
N THR A 286 20.58 9.53 8.26
CA THR A 286 20.73 9.39 9.72
C THR A 286 20.09 8.13 10.27
N SER A 287 19.37 7.32 9.46
CA SER A 287 18.86 6.04 9.93
C SER A 287 20.01 5.04 9.97
N THR A 288 20.37 4.62 11.18
CA THR A 288 21.32 3.53 11.43
C THR A 288 20.77 2.16 11.02
N THR A 289 19.54 2.11 10.51
CA THR A 289 18.92 0.88 10.03
C THR A 289 18.35 1.08 8.62
N ASN A 290 18.72 0.20 7.68
CA ASN A 290 18.24 0.20 6.29
C ASN A 290 16.79 -0.31 6.16
N HIS A 291 15.95 -0.16 7.20
CA HIS A 291 14.56 -0.62 7.15
C HIS A 291 13.70 0.38 6.36
N GLN A 292 13.05 -0.12 5.31
CA GLN A 292 11.94 0.59 4.68
C GLN A 292 10.68 0.35 5.50
N HIS A 293 10.02 1.41 5.92
CA HIS A 293 8.76 1.34 6.68
C HIS A 293 7.59 1.25 5.70
N ILE A 294 7.09 0.03 5.46
CA ILE A 294 5.87 -0.20 4.69
C ILE A 294 4.71 -0.36 5.67
N TRP A 295 3.86 0.67 5.73
CA TRP A 295 2.71 0.69 6.61
C TRP A 295 1.49 0.10 5.90
N GLY A 296 0.93 -0.98 6.46
CA GLY A 296 -0.24 -1.65 5.87
C GLY A 296 -1.50 -0.77 5.81
N ASN A 297 -1.57 0.28 6.63
CA ASN A 297 -2.65 1.27 6.68
C ASN A 297 -2.23 2.65 6.14
N ASP A 298 -1.20 2.73 5.30
CA ASP A 298 -0.78 3.98 4.66
C ASP A 298 -1.91 4.57 3.83
N ARG A 299 -2.43 5.71 4.29
CA ARG A 299 -3.48 6.48 3.62
C ARG A 299 -2.95 7.73 2.94
N SER A 300 -1.63 7.97 2.91
CA SER A 300 -1.08 9.16 2.26
C SER A 300 -1.25 9.12 0.74
N LEU A 301 -1.38 10.29 0.13
CA LEU A 301 -1.50 10.45 -1.32
C LEU A 301 -0.12 10.38 -1.99
N THR A 302 -0.03 9.69 -3.12
CA THR A 302 1.15 9.78 -3.98
C THR A 302 1.25 11.16 -4.63
N ALA A 303 2.37 11.43 -5.32
CA ALA A 303 2.48 12.66 -6.10
C ALA A 303 1.43 12.71 -7.21
N ASP A 304 1.23 11.60 -7.93
CA ASP A 304 0.31 11.52 -9.06
C ASP A 304 -1.15 11.58 -8.59
N ASP A 305 -1.54 10.80 -7.57
CA ASP A 305 -2.91 10.86 -7.02
C ASP A 305 -3.26 12.28 -6.53
N ARG A 306 -2.32 12.94 -5.87
CA ARG A 306 -2.52 14.31 -5.40
C ARG A 306 -2.70 15.26 -6.56
N ASN A 307 -1.89 15.11 -7.61
CA ASN A 307 -1.97 15.96 -8.79
C ASN A 307 -3.29 15.73 -9.54
N ASP A 308 -3.71 14.49 -9.72
CA ASP A 308 -4.98 14.13 -10.37
C ASP A 308 -6.17 14.68 -9.58
N LEU A 309 -6.18 14.48 -8.26
CA LEU A 309 -7.23 15.01 -7.39
C LEU A 309 -7.29 16.53 -7.42
N LEU A 310 -6.14 17.21 -7.32
CA LEU A 310 -6.09 18.67 -7.38
C LEU A 310 -6.49 19.22 -8.75
N ALA A 311 -6.05 18.59 -9.84
CA ALA A 311 -6.43 18.98 -11.19
C ALA A 311 -7.94 18.81 -11.40
N TRP A 312 -8.52 17.70 -10.93
CA TRP A 312 -9.94 17.45 -11.03
C TRP A 312 -10.78 18.43 -10.21
N VAL A 313 -10.43 18.71 -8.94
CA VAL A 313 -11.22 19.68 -8.12
C VAL A 313 -11.13 21.12 -8.64
N GLN A 314 -10.08 21.45 -9.42
CA GLN A 314 -9.88 22.74 -10.07
C GLN A 314 -10.53 22.84 -11.46
N SER A 315 -11.10 21.75 -11.96
CA SER A 315 -11.77 21.66 -13.25
C SER A 315 -13.29 21.77 -13.12
N ASP A 316 -14.03 21.37 -14.16
CA ASP A 316 -15.49 21.24 -14.19
C ASP A 316 -15.99 19.94 -13.55
N HIS A 317 -15.15 19.24 -12.78
CA HIS A 317 -15.47 18.00 -12.06
C HIS A 317 -16.03 16.91 -12.99
N PRO A 318 -15.31 16.51 -14.05
CA PRO A 318 -15.81 15.55 -15.02
C PRO A 318 -16.19 14.23 -14.35
N LEU A 319 -17.45 13.81 -14.54
CA LEU A 319 -18.02 12.62 -13.90
C LEU A 319 -17.39 11.32 -14.44
N GLY A 320 -17.13 11.25 -15.74
CA GLY A 320 -16.63 10.04 -16.40
C GLY A 320 -17.68 8.95 -16.57
N ASN A 321 -17.25 7.75 -16.95
CA ASN A 321 -18.14 6.62 -17.21
C ASN A 321 -18.33 5.79 -15.94
N LEU A 322 -19.58 5.56 -15.51
CA LEU A 322 -19.91 4.73 -14.33
C LEU A 322 -19.34 3.30 -14.43
N ALA A 323 -19.17 2.76 -15.64
CA ALA A 323 -18.53 1.47 -15.85
C ALA A 323 -17.07 1.45 -15.37
N ASP A 324 -16.40 2.60 -15.35
CA ASP A 324 -15.05 2.75 -14.81
C ASP A 324 -15.03 2.82 -13.28
N ALA A 325 -16.13 3.06 -12.55
CA ALA A 325 -16.09 3.23 -11.10
C ALA A 325 -15.50 1.99 -10.37
N PRO A 326 -14.77 2.15 -9.26
CA PRO A 326 -14.32 0.99 -8.49
C PRO A 326 -15.50 0.27 -7.85
N LYS A 327 -15.26 -0.91 -7.27
CA LYS A 327 -16.24 -1.55 -6.39
C LYS A 327 -16.40 -0.66 -5.15
N PRO A 328 -17.63 -0.23 -4.79
CA PRO A 328 -17.85 0.54 -3.58
C PRO A 328 -17.32 -0.19 -2.35
N MET A 329 -16.63 0.53 -1.47
CA MET A 329 -16.23 -0.04 -0.18
C MET A 329 -17.45 -0.25 0.71
N THR A 330 -17.47 -1.39 1.39
CA THR A 330 -18.49 -1.72 2.37
C THR A 330 -17.85 -1.84 3.74
N PHE A 331 -18.46 -1.22 4.74
CA PHE A 331 -18.02 -1.30 6.12
C PHE A 331 -19.03 -2.14 6.91
N PRO A 332 -18.59 -3.12 7.71
CA PRO A 332 -19.47 -3.81 8.65
C PRO A 332 -20.17 -2.80 9.56
N THR A 333 -21.46 -3.05 9.84
CA THR A 333 -22.23 -2.23 10.78
C THR A 333 -21.93 -2.55 12.25
N ASP A 334 -21.49 -3.79 12.49
CA ASP A 334 -21.11 -4.27 13.82
C ASP A 334 -19.58 -4.17 13.94
N TRP A 335 -18.87 -5.29 14.01
CA TRP A 335 -17.42 -5.36 14.20
C TRP A 335 -16.68 -5.61 12.88
N GLN A 336 -15.64 -4.82 12.61
CA GLN A 336 -14.70 -5.02 11.51
C GLN A 336 -13.79 -6.23 11.70
N ILE A 337 -13.52 -6.63 12.94
CA ILE A 337 -12.74 -7.85 13.25
C ILE A 337 -13.58 -9.14 13.19
N GLY A 338 -14.86 -9.05 12.79
CA GLY A 338 -15.82 -10.14 12.94
C GLY A 338 -16.33 -10.23 14.38
N LYS A 339 -17.05 -11.31 14.72
CA LYS A 339 -17.62 -11.46 16.07
C LYS A 339 -16.49 -11.55 17.12
N PRO A 340 -16.39 -10.62 18.07
CA PRO A 340 -15.38 -10.69 19.11
C PRO A 340 -15.69 -11.80 20.12
N ASP A 341 -14.65 -12.46 20.64
CA ASP A 341 -14.78 -13.43 21.71
C ASP A 341 -15.08 -12.76 23.07
N ARG A 342 -14.64 -11.51 23.24
CA ARG A 342 -14.82 -10.70 24.44
C ARG A 342 -15.05 -9.24 24.04
N VAL A 343 -15.97 -8.59 24.74
CA VAL A 343 -16.24 -7.16 24.64
C VAL A 343 -16.08 -6.57 26.02
N TRP A 344 -15.29 -5.50 26.12
CA TRP A 344 -15.12 -4.72 27.35
C TRP A 344 -15.70 -3.34 27.12
N GLU A 345 -16.57 -2.92 28.03
CA GLU A 345 -17.31 -1.66 27.93
C GLU A 345 -17.09 -0.84 29.20
N PHE A 346 -17.25 0.47 29.09
CA PHE A 346 -17.28 1.31 30.28
C PHE A 346 -18.55 1.00 31.08
N SER A 347 -18.40 0.86 32.39
CA SER A 347 -19.55 0.64 33.28
C SER A 347 -20.55 1.79 33.26
N GLU A 348 -20.06 3.01 33.01
CA GLU A 348 -20.86 4.22 32.88
C GLU A 348 -20.37 5.08 31.70
N PRO A 349 -21.28 5.74 30.95
CA PRO A 349 -20.89 6.63 29.86
C PRO A 349 -20.21 7.90 30.39
N ILE A 350 -19.22 8.39 29.65
CA ILE A 350 -18.57 9.67 29.96
C ILE A 350 -19.44 10.81 29.40
N PRO A 351 -19.90 11.77 30.23
CA PRO A 351 -20.64 12.92 29.72
C PRO A 351 -19.72 13.85 28.92
N VAL A 352 -20.01 14.01 27.63
CA VAL A 352 -19.26 14.91 26.75
C VAL A 352 -19.81 16.33 26.85
N GLN A 353 -18.93 17.31 27.09
CA GLN A 353 -19.31 18.72 27.16
C GLN A 353 -19.71 19.24 25.78
N ALA A 354 -20.79 20.03 25.70
CA ALA A 354 -21.28 20.58 24.43
C ALA A 354 -20.32 21.61 23.80
N THR A 355 -19.45 22.24 24.61
CA THR A 355 -18.50 23.26 24.16
C THR A 355 -17.17 23.13 24.91
N GLY A 356 -16.08 23.59 24.29
CA GLY A 356 -14.76 23.64 24.92
C GLY A 356 -13.93 22.38 24.67
N VAL A 357 -12.96 22.14 25.55
CA VAL A 357 -12.09 20.96 25.52
C VAL A 357 -12.32 20.12 26.76
N MET A 358 -12.19 18.81 26.63
CA MET A 358 -12.23 17.90 27.77
C MET A 358 -10.82 17.42 28.12
N PRO A 359 -10.45 17.35 29.41
CA PRO A 359 -9.22 16.70 29.81
C PRO A 359 -9.28 15.20 29.50
N TYR A 360 -8.11 14.58 29.39
CA TYR A 360 -8.01 13.12 29.25
C TYR A 360 -8.79 12.40 30.35
N GLN A 361 -9.55 11.40 29.94
CA GLN A 361 -10.29 10.52 30.82
C GLN A 361 -9.49 9.24 31.00
N TYR A 362 -9.23 8.86 32.25
CA TYR A 362 -8.47 7.65 32.58
C TYR A 362 -9.42 6.64 33.20
N ILE A 363 -9.68 5.56 32.47
CA ILE A 363 -10.59 4.49 32.88
C ILE A 363 -9.79 3.19 32.90
N THR A 364 -9.97 2.42 33.97
CA THR A 364 -9.46 1.06 34.09
C THR A 364 -10.63 0.09 33.97
N ILE A 365 -10.53 -0.85 33.04
CA ILE A 365 -11.50 -1.95 32.89
C ILE A 365 -10.83 -3.23 33.37
N ASP A 366 -11.51 -3.98 34.23
CA ASP A 366 -11.08 -5.34 34.59
C ASP A 366 -11.38 -6.27 33.41
N THR A 367 -10.38 -6.98 32.91
CA THR A 367 -10.55 -7.88 31.78
C THR A 367 -11.31 -9.15 32.16
N THR A 368 -11.38 -9.48 33.45
CA THR A 368 -12.00 -10.71 34.01
C THR A 368 -11.47 -12.02 33.40
N LEU A 369 -10.30 -11.97 32.76
CA LEU A 369 -9.64 -13.15 32.20
C LEU A 369 -9.07 -14.00 33.34
N ASP A 370 -9.39 -15.28 33.34
CA ASP A 370 -8.97 -16.28 34.31
C ASP A 370 -7.55 -16.82 34.03
N GLU A 371 -7.07 -16.66 32.80
CA GLU A 371 -5.70 -17.00 32.39
C GLU A 371 -5.17 -16.06 31.31
N SER A 372 -3.86 -16.09 31.08
CA SER A 372 -3.22 -15.36 29.99
C SER A 372 -3.66 -15.90 28.63
N LYS A 373 -4.07 -15.00 27.73
CA LYS A 373 -4.51 -15.33 26.36
C LYS A 373 -3.67 -14.61 25.32
N TRP A 374 -3.47 -15.24 24.17
CA TRP A 374 -2.99 -14.57 22.97
C TRP A 374 -4.11 -13.80 22.30
N VAL A 375 -3.79 -12.63 21.75
CA VAL A 375 -4.76 -11.72 21.14
C VAL A 375 -4.40 -11.60 19.66
N GLN A 376 -5.36 -11.89 18.78
CA GLN A 376 -5.15 -11.82 17.33
C GLN A 376 -5.68 -10.51 16.74
N ALA A 377 -6.72 -9.93 17.34
CA ALA A 377 -7.25 -8.64 16.92
C ALA A 377 -7.92 -7.89 18.06
N ILE A 378 -7.89 -6.56 17.97
CA ILE A 378 -8.61 -5.63 18.85
C ILE A 378 -9.31 -4.60 17.97
N GLU A 379 -10.55 -4.30 18.30
CA GLU A 379 -11.28 -3.18 17.72
C GLU A 379 -11.84 -2.29 18.82
N ILE A 380 -11.75 -0.98 18.61
CA ILE A 380 -12.27 0.03 19.54
C ILE A 380 -13.44 0.73 18.86
N GLN A 381 -14.62 0.68 19.50
CA GLN A 381 -15.85 1.30 18.99
C GLN A 381 -16.36 2.37 19.95
N PRO A 382 -16.09 3.66 19.68
CA PRO A 382 -16.74 4.74 20.38
C PRO A 382 -18.25 4.75 20.13
N SER A 383 -19.05 4.96 21.17
CA SER A 383 -20.51 5.16 21.04
C SER A 383 -20.88 6.48 20.34
N SER A 384 -19.95 7.45 20.32
CA SER A 384 -20.07 8.75 19.63
C SER A 384 -18.78 9.04 18.85
N PRO A 385 -18.59 8.41 17.67
CA PRO A 385 -17.35 8.53 16.89
C PRO A 385 -17.04 9.95 16.42
N GLU A 386 -18.04 10.83 16.36
CA GLU A 386 -17.92 12.24 15.96
C GLU A 386 -17.21 13.14 16.99
N VAL A 387 -17.12 12.71 18.26
CA VAL A 387 -16.46 13.49 19.34
C VAL A 387 -15.23 12.80 19.94
N VAL A 388 -15.05 11.50 19.72
CA VAL A 388 -13.88 10.76 20.22
C VAL A 388 -12.77 10.81 19.18
N HIS A 389 -11.71 11.58 19.45
CA HIS A 389 -10.56 11.68 18.54
C HIS A 389 -9.50 10.61 18.79
N HIS A 390 -9.20 10.29 20.06
CA HIS A 390 -8.20 9.28 20.41
C HIS A 390 -8.64 8.39 21.57
N VAL A 391 -8.30 7.11 21.50
CA VAL A 391 -8.30 6.18 22.65
C VAL A 391 -6.93 5.54 22.71
N ILE A 392 -6.35 5.47 23.90
CA ILE A 392 -5.05 4.86 24.15
C ILE A 392 -5.25 3.75 25.17
N ILE A 393 -4.93 2.52 24.80
CA ILE A 393 -5.11 1.34 25.64
C ILE A 393 -3.75 0.79 26.04
N THR A 394 -3.57 0.60 27.34
CA THR A 394 -2.37 0.03 27.95
C THR A 394 -2.78 -1.09 28.89
N LEU A 395 -1.94 -2.11 29.04
CA LEU A 395 -2.21 -3.22 29.94
C LEU A 395 -1.68 -2.92 31.34
N GLN A 396 -2.50 -3.18 32.35
CA GLN A 396 -2.08 -3.15 33.75
C GLN A 396 -2.14 -4.56 34.32
N ILE A 397 -0.99 -5.12 34.67
CA ILE A 397 -0.90 -6.46 35.25
C ILE A 397 -1.30 -6.41 36.74
N PRO A 398 -2.24 -7.25 37.20
CA PRO A 398 -2.60 -7.31 38.61
C PRO A 398 -1.38 -7.52 39.52
N GLY A 399 -1.31 -6.76 40.61
CA GLY A 399 -0.18 -6.82 41.56
C GLY A 399 1.05 -6.02 41.15
N GLN A 400 1.13 -5.50 39.92
CA GLN A 400 2.12 -4.46 39.57
C GLN A 400 1.58 -3.08 39.99
N GLY A 401 2.47 -2.21 40.49
CA GLY A 401 2.11 -0.85 40.90
C GLY A 401 1.54 -0.04 39.73
N LYS A 402 0.68 0.95 40.04
CA LYS A 402 0.15 1.86 39.02
C LYS A 402 1.29 2.69 38.42
N LYS A 403 1.52 2.51 37.13
CA LYS A 403 2.44 3.36 36.34
C LYS A 403 1.79 4.69 36.01
N SER A 404 2.60 5.75 35.93
CA SER A 404 2.20 7.07 35.43
C SER A 404 1.79 6.99 33.95
N ALA A 405 1.18 8.06 33.42
CA ALA A 405 0.86 8.11 31.99
C ALA A 405 2.13 7.99 31.11
N ALA A 406 3.22 8.69 31.48
CA ALA A 406 4.47 8.66 30.74
C ALA A 406 5.12 7.26 30.74
N GLU A 407 5.16 6.59 31.89
CA GLU A 407 5.72 5.23 32.00
C GLU A 407 4.91 4.22 31.16
N ARG A 408 3.58 4.38 31.10
CA ARG A 408 2.72 3.51 30.28
C ARG A 408 2.90 3.75 28.78
N GLU A 409 3.21 4.97 28.36
CA GLU A 409 3.53 5.27 26.96
C GLU A 409 4.90 4.71 26.57
N GLU A 410 5.87 4.72 27.50
CA GLU A 410 7.21 4.16 27.28
C GLU A 410 7.21 2.62 27.16
N ASP A 411 6.36 1.93 27.93
CA ASP A 411 6.18 0.47 27.82
C ASP A 411 5.54 0.02 26.48
N GLY A 412 5.00 0.98 25.72
CA GLY A 412 4.26 0.73 24.50
C GLY A 412 2.75 0.59 24.72
N LEU A 413 2.01 0.85 23.64
CA LEU A 413 0.56 0.75 23.64
C LEU A 413 0.14 -0.68 23.34
N TRP A 414 -0.89 -1.15 24.04
CA TRP A 414 -1.52 -2.40 23.67
C TRP A 414 -2.36 -2.20 22.42
N ALA A 415 -3.26 -1.22 22.40
CA ALA A 415 -4.05 -0.82 21.23
C ALA A 415 -4.37 0.68 21.27
N GLY A 416 -4.88 1.22 20.15
CA GLY A 416 -5.30 2.61 20.09
C GLY A 416 -6.38 2.87 19.04
N TYR A 417 -7.17 3.92 19.28
CA TYR A 417 -8.11 4.45 18.29
C TYR A 417 -7.59 5.80 17.85
N VAL A 418 -7.49 5.99 16.54
CA VAL A 418 -7.24 7.29 15.90
C VAL A 418 -8.16 7.41 14.69
N PRO A 419 -8.42 8.62 14.17
CA PRO A 419 -9.24 8.75 12.97
C PRO A 419 -8.69 7.91 11.83
N GLY A 420 -9.52 6.98 11.32
CA GLY A 420 -9.14 6.07 10.23
C GLY A 420 -8.35 4.84 10.64
N GLN A 421 -8.29 4.53 11.94
CA GLN A 421 -7.78 3.26 12.46
C GLN A 421 -8.44 2.94 13.81
N SER A 422 -9.39 2.00 13.78
CA SER A 422 -10.02 1.43 14.98
C SER A 422 -9.62 -0.02 15.24
N VAL A 423 -8.95 -0.67 14.27
CA VAL A 423 -8.61 -2.09 14.28
C VAL A 423 -7.10 -2.30 14.37
N TRP A 424 -6.69 -3.24 15.22
CA TRP A 424 -5.33 -3.74 15.36
C TRP A 424 -5.37 -5.25 15.18
N LYS A 425 -4.54 -5.79 14.27
CA LYS A 425 -4.35 -7.24 14.05
C LYS A 425 -2.89 -7.58 14.36
N TYR A 426 -2.65 -8.69 15.07
CA TYR A 426 -1.32 -9.12 15.53
C TYR A 426 -0.81 -10.36 14.82
#